data_AF-A0A0A0HK90-F1
#
_entry.id   AF-A0A0A0HK90-F1
#
_cell.length_a   1.000
_cell.length_b   1.000
_cell.length_c   1.000
_cell.angle_alpha   90.00
_cell.angle_beta   90.00
_cell.angle_gamma   90.00
#
_symmetry.space_group_name_H-M   'P 1'
#
loop_
_entity.id
_entity.type
_entity.pdbx_description
1 polymer ?
#
loop_
_entity_poly.entity_id
_entity_poly.type
_entity_poly.pdbx_seq_one_letter_code
_entity_poly.pdbx_strand_id
1 'polypeptide(L)' 'MITPVLLCGGSGTRLWPLSRKSYPKQFVALLGDVTLFQASAQRLSGPQFTAP' A
#
# COMPACT_ATOMS: atom_id res chain seq x y z
N MET A 1 -6.27 0.57 -22.26
CA MET A 1 -5.39 1.10 -21.19
C MET A 1 -6.14 0.98 -19.88
N ILE A 2 -5.55 0.37 -18.85
CA ILE A 2 -6.22 0.15 -17.55
C ILE A 2 -5.71 1.18 -16.55
N THR A 3 -6.61 1.90 -15.89
CA THR A 3 -6.26 2.81 -14.79
C THR A 3 -6.51 2.11 -13.45
N PRO A 4 -5.46 1.63 -12.77
CA PRO A 4 -5.63 1.00 -11.46
C PRO A 4 -6.01 2.01 -10.39
N VAL A 5 -6.87 1.60 -9.45
CA VAL A 5 -7.21 2.38 -8.26
C VAL A 5 -6.76 1.62 -7.02
N LEU A 6 -5.82 2.21 -6.27
CA LEU A 6 -5.39 1.67 -4.98
C LEU A 6 -6.24 2.27 -3.86
N LEU A 7 -7.15 1.46 -3.32
CA LEU A 7 -7.92 1.83 -2.14
C LEU A 7 -7.03 1.80 -0.90
N CYS A 8 -6.78 2.97 -0.33
CA CYS A 8 -5.87 3.16 0.79
C CYS A 8 -6.63 3.73 1.99
N GLY A 9 -6.82 2.91 3.04
CA GLY A 9 -7.59 3.33 4.21
C GLY A 9 -7.68 2.26 5.30
N GLY A 10 -8.40 2.59 6.36
CA GLY A 10 -8.54 1.78 7.58
C GLY A 10 -7.63 2.25 8.71
N SER A 11 -8.09 2.08 9.96
CA SER A 11 -7.39 2.53 11.17
C SER A 11 -6.23 1.62 11.60
N GLY A 12 -6.11 0.43 11.00
CA GLY A 12 -5.00 -0.50 11.24
C GLY A 12 -4.94 -1.08 12.67
N THR A 13 -6.06 -1.09 13.40
CA THR A 13 -6.12 -1.48 14.83
C THR A 13 -5.76 -2.94 15.10
N ARG A 14 -5.87 -3.84 14.12
CA ARG A 14 -5.51 -5.27 14.26
C ARG A 14 -4.00 -5.54 14.32
N LEU A 15 -3.17 -4.58 13.92
CA LEU A 15 -1.71 -4.71 13.93
C LEU A 15 -1.08 -3.82 15.01
N TRP A 16 -1.82 -3.49 16.08
CA TRP A 16 -1.25 -2.80 17.22
C TRP A 16 -0.14 -3.66 17.86
N PRO A 17 0.98 -3.09 18.33
CA PRO A 17 1.31 -1.66 18.43
C PRO A 17 1.89 -1.04 17.15
N LEU A 18 2.14 -1.87 16.14
CA LEU A 18 2.89 -1.52 14.93
C LEU A 18 2.10 -0.64 13.97
N SER A 19 0.77 -0.80 13.90
CA SER A 19 -0.11 0.13 13.20
C SER A 19 -0.96 0.90 14.20
N ARG A 20 -0.99 2.22 14.03
CA ARG A 20 -1.72 3.17 14.87
C ARG A 20 -2.42 4.18 13.97
N LYS A 21 -3.36 4.98 14.51
CA LYS A 21 -4.03 6.03 13.72
C LYS A 21 -3.03 7.00 13.05
N SER A 22 -1.96 7.36 13.75
CA SER A 22 -0.87 8.22 13.24
C SER A 22 0.15 7.46 12.39
N TYR A 23 0.14 6.13 12.39
CA TYR A 23 1.09 5.30 11.65
C TYR A 23 0.35 4.13 10.97
N PRO A 24 -0.34 4.39 9.84
CA PRO A 24 -1.20 3.41 9.19
C PRO A 24 -0.41 2.29 8.52
N LYS A 25 -0.87 1.04 8.64
CA LYS A 25 -0.21 -0.17 8.12
C LYS A 25 0.28 -0.06 6.67
N GLN A 26 -0.47 0.62 5.81
CA GLN A 26 -0.15 0.72 4.38
C GLN A 26 1.21 1.39 4.12
N PHE A 27 1.67 2.24 5.03
CA PHE A 27 2.92 2.99 4.92
C PHE A 27 4.04 2.37 5.77
N VAL A 28 3.83 1.15 6.26
CA VAL A 28 4.83 0.40 7.04
C VAL A 28 5.47 -0.67 6.17
N ALA A 29 6.78 -0.78 6.25
CA ALA A 29 7.58 -1.83 5.61
C ALA A 29 7.49 -3.11 6.46
N LEU A 30 6.39 -3.85 6.29
CA LEU A 30 6.01 -4.98 7.14
C LEU A 30 6.65 -6.32 6.72
N LEU A 31 6.92 -6.49 5.44
CA LEU A 31 7.32 -7.77 4.84
C LEU A 31 8.69 -7.69 4.12
N GLY A 32 9.44 -6.60 4.33
CA GLY A 32 10.71 -6.32 3.64
C GLY A 32 11.00 -4.83 3.62
N ASP A 33 11.67 -4.36 2.56
CA ASP A 33 12.20 -2.99 2.49
C ASP A 33 11.22 -1.95 1.96
N VAL A 34 10.09 -2.40 1.39
CA VAL A 34 9.06 -1.52 0.83
C VAL A 34 7.78 -1.58 1.64
N THR A 35 7.07 -0.45 1.68
CA THR A 35 5.76 -0.35 2.32
C THR A 35 4.72 -1.20 1.61
N LEU A 36 3.66 -1.60 2.33
CA LEU A 36 2.53 -2.32 1.71
C LEU A 36 1.88 -1.55 0.54
N PHE A 37 1.88 -0.21 0.61
CA PHE A 37 1.40 0.66 -0.45
C PHE A 37 2.31 0.57 -1.69
N GLN A 38 3.62 0.73 -1.52
CA GLN A 38 4.60 0.60 -2.60
C GLN A 38 4.56 -0.79 -3.24
N ALA A 39 4.52 -1.86 -2.45
CA ALA A 39 4.39 -3.22 -2.97
C ALA A 39 3.11 -3.41 -3.80
N SER A 40 2.00 -2.76 -3.42
CA SER A 40 0.75 -2.81 -4.18
C SER A 40 0.84 -2.01 -5.50
N ALA A 41 1.51 -0.87 -5.50
CA ALA A 41 1.75 -0.09 -6.71
C ALA A 41 2.69 -0.82 -7.70
N GLN A 42 3.75 -1.46 -7.19
CA GLN A 42 4.69 -2.25 -8.01
C GLN A 42 4.00 -3.44 -8.72
N ARG A 43 3.01 -4.08 -8.09
CA ARG A 43 2.22 -5.13 -8.78
C ARG A 43 1.42 -4.61 -9.99
N LEU A 44 1.20 -3.30 -10.04
CA LEU A 44 0.42 -2.61 -11.07
C LEU A 44 1.32 -1.75 -11.97
N SER A 45 2.63 -2.01 -11.99
CA SER A 45 3.55 -1.42 -12.97
C SER A 45 3.72 -2.38 -14.15
N GLY A 46 3.32 -1.96 -15.34
CA GLY A 46 3.42 -2.76 -16.55
C GLY A 46 2.80 -2.07 -17.76
N PRO A 47 3.07 -2.55 -18.99
CA PRO A 47 2.65 -1.90 -20.23
C PRO A 47 1.12 -1.82 -20.39
N GLN A 48 0.36 -2.66 -19.69
CA GLN A 48 -1.11 -2.61 -19.70
C GLN A 48 -1.72 -1.47 -18.87
N PHE A 49 -0.94 -0.88 -17.95
CA PHE A 49 -1.43 0.12 -16.99
C PHE A 49 -1.03 1.53 -17.42
N THR A 50 -1.93 2.49 -17.18
CA THR A 50 -1.65 3.91 -17.38
C THR A 50 -0.57 4.36 -16.39
N ALA A 51 0.32 5.26 -16.84
CA ALA A 51 1.22 5.96 -15.92
C ALA A 51 0.40 6.77 -14.89
N PRO A 52 0.85 6.84 -13.63
CA PRO A 52 0.21 7.65 -12.59
C PRO A 52 0.26 9.14 -12.90
#